data_AF-A0A357V1C7-F1
#
_entry.id   AF-A0A357V1C7-F1
#
_cell.length_a   1.000
_cell.length_b   1.000
_cell.length_c   1.000
_cell.angle_alpha   90.00
_cell.angle_beta   90.00
_cell.angle_gamma   90.00
#
_symmetry.space_group_name_H-M   'P 1'
#
loop_
_entity.id
_entity.type
_entity.pdbx_description
1 polymer ?
#
loop_
_entity_poly.entity_id
_entity_poly.type
_entity_poly.pdbx_seq_one_letter_code
_entity_poly.pdbx_strand_id
1 'polypeptide(L)'
;TGLGLAISHSLVSMMGGKIGVESVKGKGSTFWFTVEVTALAAAPRAETRSTHHPLPVDSISRTLAQIVGMRVLVVEDNEINQQVAQEILGHAGVVAEIAGNGQVA
;
A
#
# COMPACT_ATOMS: atom_id res chain seq x y z
N THR A 1 10.82 8.91 22.79
CA THR A 1 9.53 8.49 23.38
C THR A 1 9.29 7.03 22.99
N GLY A 2 9.51 6.07 23.90
CA GLY A 2 9.53 4.63 23.59
C GLY A 2 8.17 3.98 23.27
N LEU A 3 7.15 4.77 22.89
CA LEU A 3 5.78 4.27 22.69
C LEU A 3 5.63 3.41 21.44
N GLY A 4 6.36 3.71 20.35
CA GLY A 4 6.13 3.07 19.06
C GLY A 4 6.24 1.54 19.11
N LEU A 5 7.28 1.02 19.76
CA LEU A 5 7.46 -0.43 19.87
C LEU A 5 6.47 -1.07 20.86
N ALA A 6 6.07 -0.35 21.92
CA ALA A 6 5.09 -0.84 22.89
C ALA A 6 3.70 -0.99 22.26
N ILE A 7 3.29 -0.05 21.41
CA ILE A 7 2.03 -0.13 20.66
C ILE A 7 2.10 -1.29 19.66
N SER A 8 3.16 -1.37 18.85
CA SER A 8 3.32 -2.44 17.87
C SER A 8 3.34 -3.82 18.52
N HIS A 9 4.01 -3.96 19.67
CA HIS A 9 4.01 -5.20 20.44
C HIS A 9 2.60 -5.58 20.92
N SER A 10 1.83 -4.62 21.43
CA SER A 10 0.44 -4.84 21.86
C SER A 10 -0.43 -5.34 20.70
N LEU A 11 -0.39 -4.65 19.56
CA LEU A 11 -1.17 -5.01 18.37
C LEU A 11 -0.84 -6.42 17.87
N VAL A 12 0.46 -6.73 17.71
CA VAL A 12 0.91 -8.03 17.22
C VAL A 12 0.53 -9.14 18.20
N SER A 13 0.63 -8.89 19.51
CA SER A 13 0.23 -9.85 20.55
C SER A 13 -1.27 -10.15 20.50
N MET A 14 -2.11 -9.13 20.31
CA MET A 14 -3.56 -9.31 20.16
C MET A 14 -3.92 -10.13 18.91
N MET A 15 -3.11 -10.06 17.86
CA MET A 15 -3.26 -10.83 16.63
C MET A 15 -2.66 -12.25 16.73
N GLY A 16 -2.21 -12.69 17.91
CA GLY A 16 -1.57 -14.00 18.10
C GLY A 16 -0.18 -14.11 17.45
N GLY A 17 0.41 -12.97 17.11
CA GLY A 17 1.65 -12.86 16.36
C GLY A 17 2.92 -12.82 17.21
N LYS A 18 4.06 -12.60 16.56
CA LYS A 18 5.38 -12.36 17.18
C LYS A 18 6.02 -11.11 16.59
N ILE A 19 6.79 -10.37 17.37
CA ILE A 19 7.51 -9.16 16.93
C ILE A 19 8.96 -9.21 17.43
N GLY A 20 9.90 -8.66 16.66
CA GLY A 20 11.32 -8.63 17.02
C GLY A 20 12.11 -7.54 16.31
N VAL A 21 13.37 -7.41 16.70
CA VAL A 21 14.33 -6.46 16.12
C VAL A 21 15.72 -7.09 16.04
N GLU A 22 16.39 -6.87 14.93
CA GLU A 22 17.81 -7.16 14.73
C GLU A 22 18.53 -5.84 14.47
N SER A 23 19.52 -5.48 15.27
CA SER A 23 20.22 -4.21 15.13
C SER A 23 21.71 -4.38 15.32
N VAL A 24 22.48 -3.74 14.44
CA VAL A 24 23.93 -3.65 14.56
C VAL A 24 24.32 -2.18 14.51
N LYS A 25 25.04 -1.71 15.54
CA LYS A 25 25.48 -0.31 15.64
C LYS A 25 26.24 0.11 14.37
N GLY A 26 25.78 1.16 13.72
CA GLY A 26 26.36 1.69 12.48
C GLY A 26 25.96 0.96 11.19
N LYS A 27 25.16 -0.12 11.27
CA LYS A 27 24.62 -0.82 10.09
C LYS A 27 23.10 -0.72 9.94
N GLY A 28 22.41 -0.20 10.97
CA GLY A 28 20.96 -0.04 10.99
C GLY A 28 20.24 -1.10 11.82
N SER A 29 18.91 -1.12 11.68
CA SER A 29 18.01 -2.01 12.42
C SER A 29 16.92 -2.55 11.50
N THR A 30 16.65 -3.85 11.60
CA THR A 30 15.52 -4.53 10.96
C THR A 30 14.49 -4.87 12.03
N PHE A 31 13.27 -4.37 11.87
CA PHE A 31 12.13 -4.74 12.71
C PHE A 31 11.22 -5.69 11.92
N TRP A 32 10.73 -6.74 12.57
CA TRP A 32 9.89 -7.74 11.93
C TRP A 32 8.74 -8.15 12.84
N PHE A 33 7.64 -8.61 12.24
CA PHE A 33 6.56 -9.25 12.95
C PHE A 33 5.90 -10.34 12.09
N THR A 34 5.22 -11.27 12.74
CA THR A 34 4.43 -12.34 12.11
C THR A 34 3.03 -12.32 12.70
N VAL A 35 2.01 -12.54 11.88
CA VAL A 35 0.60 -12.70 12.33
C VAL A 35 -0.04 -13.83 11.53
N GLU A 36 -0.97 -14.54 12.14
CA GLU A 36 -1.77 -15.54 11.45
C GLU A 36 -3.01 -14.87 10.85
N VAL A 37 -3.21 -15.05 9.54
CA VAL A 37 -4.38 -14.50 8.83
C VAL A 37 -5.05 -15.63 8.06
N THR A 38 -6.37 -15.67 8.11
CA THR A 38 -7.14 -16.61 7.27
C THR A 38 -7.23 -16.01 5.88
N ALA A 39 -6.64 -16.68 4.89
CA ALA A 39 -6.84 -16.32 3.50
C ALA A 39 -8.30 -16.63 3.12
N LEU A 40 -9.06 -15.61 2.72
CA LEU A 40 -10.35 -15.86 2.10
C LEU A 40 -10.13 -16.55 0.75
N ALA A 41 -10.79 -17.69 0.55
CA ALA A 41 -10.85 -18.34 -0.75
C ALA A 41 -11.43 -17.35 -1.77
N ALA A 42 -10.73 -17.19 -2.90
CA ALA A 42 -11.19 -16.33 -3.98
C ALA A 42 -12.53 -16.86 -4.52
N ALA A 43 -13.61 -16.07 -4.37
CA ALA A 43 -14.88 -16.38 -4.99
C ALA A 43 -14.72 -16.42 -6.53
N PRO A 44 -15.47 -17.28 -7.25
CA PRO A 44 -15.52 -17.22 -8.71
C PRO A 44 -16.03 -15.85 -9.12
N ARG A 45 -15.26 -15.17 -9.98
CA ARG A 45 -15.45 -13.78 -10.38
C ARG A 45 -16.72 -13.65 -11.23
N ALA A 46 -17.85 -13.34 -10.59
CA ALA A 46 -19.01 -12.80 -11.27
C ALA A 46 -18.68 -11.36 -11.71
N GLU A 47 -18.71 -11.13 -13.01
CA GLU A 47 -18.53 -9.82 -13.60
C GLU A 47 -19.64 -8.87 -13.13
N THR A 48 -19.25 -7.62 -12.85
CA THR A 48 -20.09 -6.43 -12.61
C THR A 48 -20.11 -5.90 -11.16
N ARG A 49 -19.60 -4.65 -11.06
CA ARG A 49 -19.64 -3.67 -9.96
C ARG A 49 -18.62 -3.82 -8.82
N SER A 50 -17.59 -2.98 -8.93
CA SER A 50 -16.77 -2.35 -7.88
C SER A 50 -16.79 -2.99 -6.49
N THR A 51 -15.75 -3.76 -6.17
CA THR A 51 -15.14 -3.82 -4.82
C THR A 51 -13.69 -4.30 -4.93
N HIS A 52 -12.81 -3.60 -4.23
CA HIS A 52 -11.36 -3.75 -4.12
C HIS A 52 -10.87 -5.23 -4.05
N HIS A 53 -10.25 -5.75 -5.11
CA HIS A 53 -9.60 -7.06 -5.12
C HIS A 53 -8.09 -6.87 -4.83
N PRO A 54 -7.49 -7.58 -3.86
CA PRO A 54 -6.05 -7.57 -3.69
C PRO A 54 -5.44 -8.24 -4.93
N LEU A 55 -4.84 -7.41 -5.79
CA LEU A 55 -4.16 -7.85 -6.99
C LEU A 55 -2.95 -8.72 -6.59
N PRO A 56 -2.82 -9.96 -7.09
CA PRO A 56 -1.56 -10.72 -7.01
C PRO A 56 -0.37 -9.83 -7.41
N VAL A 57 0.78 -9.93 -6.76
CA VAL A 57 1.93 -9.03 -6.98
C VAL A 57 2.34 -8.97 -8.48
N ASP A 58 2.23 -10.10 -9.20
CA ASP A 58 2.45 -10.16 -10.66
C ASP A 58 1.37 -9.44 -11.49
N SER A 59 0.16 -9.35 -10.97
CA SER A 59 -0.93 -8.60 -11.61
C SER A 59 -0.80 -7.11 -11.40
N ILE A 60 -0.14 -6.62 -10.34
CA ILE A 60 0.20 -5.20 -10.22
C ILE A 60 1.15 -4.82 -11.35
N SER A 61 2.22 -5.59 -11.57
CA SER A 61 3.16 -5.35 -12.68
C SER A 61 2.46 -5.40 -14.05
N ARG A 62 1.55 -6.35 -14.28
CA ARG A 62 0.73 -6.40 -15.51
C ARG A 62 -0.24 -5.22 -15.64
N THR A 63 -0.88 -4.80 -14.55
CA THR A 63 -1.83 -3.67 -14.55
C THR A 63 -1.10 -2.35 -14.76
N LEU A 64 0.06 -2.17 -14.12
CA LEU A 64 0.93 -1.02 -14.34
C LEU A 64 1.42 -1.00 -15.79
N ALA A 65 1.85 -2.14 -16.35
CA ALA A 65 2.23 -2.23 -17.76
C ALA A 65 1.09 -1.84 -18.73
N GLN A 66 -0.17 -2.04 -18.36
CA GLN A 66 -1.33 -1.63 -19.17
C GLN A 66 -1.58 -0.12 -19.16
N ILE A 67 -1.08 0.60 -18.14
CA ILE A 67 -1.29 2.04 -17.99
C ILE A 67 -0.05 2.87 -18.29
N VAL A 68 1.11 2.24 -18.56
CA VAL A 68 2.33 2.95 -19.01
C VAL A 68 1.99 3.89 -20.17
N GLY A 69 2.37 5.17 -20.04
CA GLY A 69 2.14 6.20 -21.04
C GLY A 69 0.73 6.81 -21.04
N MET A 70 -0.18 6.33 -20.18
CA MET A 70 -1.49 6.98 -20.00
C MET A 70 -1.36 8.29 -19.23
N ARG A 71 -2.34 9.19 -19.45
CA ARG A 71 -2.56 10.38 -18.64
C ARG A 71 -3.69 10.11 -17.65
N VAL A 72 -3.44 10.32 -16.38
CA VAL A 72 -4.40 10.04 -15.29
C VAL A 72 -4.58 11.28 -14.44
N LEU A 73 -5.84 11.63 -14.15
CA LEU A 73 -6.19 12.66 -13.18
C LEU A 73 -6.38 12.01 -11.81
N VAL A 74 -5.62 12.46 -10.82
CA VAL A 74 -5.70 12.03 -9.43
C VAL A 74 -6.39 13.13 -8.63
N VAL A 75 -7.54 12.80 -8.05
CA VAL A 75 -8.30 13.73 -7.21
C VAL A 75 -8.14 13.30 -5.76
N GLU A 76 -7.40 14.07 -4.98
CA GLU A 76 -7.03 13.72 -3.60
C GLU A 76 -6.89 14.98 -2.75
N ASP A 77 -7.46 14.99 -1.54
CA ASP A 77 -7.58 16.17 -0.68
C ASP A 77 -6.38 16.40 0.25
N ASN A 78 -5.51 15.39 0.38
CA ASN A 78 -4.34 15.42 1.24
C ASN A 78 -3.03 15.53 0.44
N GLU A 79 -2.23 16.57 0.70
CA GLU A 79 -0.96 16.83 0.01
C GLU A 79 0.04 15.66 0.10
N ILE A 80 0.07 14.95 1.23
CA ILE A 80 0.95 13.78 1.38
C ILE A 80 0.48 12.66 0.45
N ASN A 81 -0.83 12.43 0.36
CA ASN A 81 -1.38 11.40 -0.51
C ASN A 81 -1.19 11.75 -1.99
N GLN A 82 -1.30 13.04 -2.37
CA GLN A 82 -0.98 13.50 -3.72
C GLN A 82 0.48 13.20 -4.09
N GLN A 83 1.43 13.49 -3.19
CA GLN A 83 2.85 13.23 -3.41
C GLN A 83 3.13 11.74 -3.58
N VAL A 84 2.57 10.89 -2.70
CA VAL A 84 2.72 9.43 -2.78
C VAL A 84 2.12 8.88 -4.09
N ALA A 85 0.93 9.33 -4.48
CA ALA A 85 0.29 8.90 -5.72
C ALA A 85 1.10 9.29 -6.96
N GLN A 86 1.64 10.52 -6.98
CA GLN A 86 2.50 11.00 -8.07
C GLN A 86 3.78 10.16 -8.19
N GLU A 87 4.42 9.80 -7.07
CA GLU A 87 5.63 8.98 -7.07
C GLU A 87 5.35 7.55 -7.55
N ILE A 88 4.28 6.92 -7.07
CA ILE A 88 3.89 5.56 -7.49
C ILE A 88 3.56 5.52 -8.99
N LEU A 89 2.76 6.46 -9.48
CA LEU A 89 2.35 6.52 -10.89
C LEU A 89 3.53 6.93 -11.80
N GLY A 90 4.39 7.83 -11.35
CA GLY A 90 5.61 8.22 -12.05
C GLY A 90 6.57 7.04 -12.25
N HIS A 91 6.79 6.22 -11.21
CA HIS A 91 7.57 4.99 -11.32
C HIS A 91 6.96 3.98 -12.29
N ALA A 92 5.64 4.01 -12.49
CA ALA A 92 4.94 3.19 -13.47
C ALA A 92 4.93 3.80 -14.89
N GLY A 93 5.59 4.94 -15.12
CA GLY A 93 5.62 5.61 -16.43
C GLY A 93 4.29 6.26 -16.84
N VAL A 94 3.43 6.56 -15.87
CA VAL A 94 2.14 7.25 -16.07
C VAL A 94 2.34 8.75 -15.85
N VAL A 95 1.69 9.58 -16.67
CA VAL A 95 1.64 11.03 -16.46
C VAL A 95 0.45 11.35 -15.56
N ALA A 96 0.71 11.64 -14.29
CA ALA A 96 -0.31 11.99 -13.31
C ALA A 96 -0.52 13.51 -13.22
N GLU A 97 -1.76 13.96 -13.37
CA GLU A 97 -2.23 15.33 -13.13
C GLU A 97 -2.99 15.34 -11.81
N ILE A 98 -2.75 16.33 -10.93
CA ILE A 98 -3.28 16.33 -9.56
C ILE A 98 -4.37 17.41 -9.43
N ALA A 99 -5.51 17.03 -8.87
CA ALA A 99 -6.56 17.93 -8.44
C ALA A 99 -6.80 17.77 -6.93
N GLY A 100 -6.86 18.89 -6.21
CA GLY A 100 -7.06 18.89 -4.75
C GLY A 100 -8.48 18.55 -4.29
N ASN A 101 -9.44 18.49 -5.22
CA ASN A 101 -10.82 18.09 -4.96
C ASN A 101 -11.56 17.90 -6.30
N GLY A 102 -12.77 17.33 -6.25
CA GLY A 102 -13.56 17.04 -7.45
C GLY A 102 -14.15 18.27 -8.16
N GLN A 103 -14.01 19.48 -7.62
CA GLN A 103 -14.45 20.72 -8.28
C GLN A 103 -13.35 21.35 -9.15
N VAL A 104 -12.08 21.07 -8.82
CA VAL A 104 -10.89 21.53 -9.56
C VAL A 104 -10.28 20.43 -10.43
N ALA A 105 -10.99 19.31 -10.54
CA ALA A 105 -10.73 18.15 -11.38
C ALA A 105 -11.45 18.29 -12.73
#